data_AF-A0A1G3I8U8-F1
#
_entry.id   AF-A0A1G3I8U8-F1
#
_cell.length_a   1.000
_cell.length_b   1.000
_cell.length_c   1.000
_cell.angle_alpha   90.00
_cell.angle_beta   90.00
_cell.angle_gamma   90.00
#
_symmetry.space_group_name_H-M   'P 1'
#
loop_
_entity.id
_entity.type
_entity.pdbx_description
1 polymer ?
#
loop_
_entity_poly.entity_id
_entity_poly.type
_entity_poly.pdbx_seq_one_letter_code
_entity_poly.pdbx_strand_id
1 'polypeptide(L)'
;MGVPFVTLKGDKPNSRGAASIQSAIVLNGWNADTPEQYLEIAETMAGDIDALAVLRGALRQRVAESSVGDRQIYVGAVESAYRDM
;
A
#
# COMPACT_ATOMS: atom_id res chain seq x y z
N MET A 1 3.27 -12.67 -1.87
CA MET A 1 1.99 -13.35 -1.56
C MET A 1 0.75 -12.66 -2.14
N GLY A 2 0.78 -11.37 -2.53
CA GLY A 2 -0.35 -10.71 -3.22
C GLY A 2 -1.59 -10.54 -2.34
N VAL A 3 -1.40 -10.44 -1.02
CA VAL A 3 -2.49 -10.33 -0.05
C VAL A 3 -2.69 -8.85 0.27
N PRO A 4 -3.90 -8.29 0.06
CA PRO A 4 -4.20 -6.93 0.46
C PRO A 4 -4.30 -6.84 2.00
N PHE A 5 -3.99 -5.68 2.56
CA PHE A 5 -4.01 -5.44 4.00
C PHE A 5 -4.55 -4.05 4.31
N VAL A 6 -5.34 -3.90 5.37
CA VAL A 6 -5.76 -2.58 5.89
C VAL A 6 -4.65 -2.03 6.79
N THR A 7 -4.45 -0.71 6.81
CA THR A 7 -3.47 -0.08 7.71
C THR A 7 -4.14 0.91 8.63
N LEU A 8 -3.57 1.09 9.83
CA LEU A 8 -3.86 2.21 10.71
C LEU A 8 -2.62 3.10 10.74
N LYS A 9 -2.74 4.32 10.23
CA LYS A 9 -1.67 5.32 10.25
C LYS A 9 -1.49 5.81 11.68
N GLY A 10 -0.32 5.58 12.25
CA GLY A 10 0.03 6.17 13.54
C GLY A 10 0.70 7.54 13.41
N ASP A 11 1.08 8.07 14.56
CA ASP A 11 1.69 9.39 14.77
C ASP A 11 3.23 9.41 14.60
N LYS A 12 3.84 8.26 14.31
CA LYS A 12 5.30 8.08 14.26
C LYS A 12 5.74 7.65 12.86
N PRO A 13 6.97 7.97 12.43
CA PRO A 13 7.46 7.53 11.12
C PRO A 13 7.37 6.01 10.91
N ASN A 14 7.70 5.23 11.94
CA ASN A 14 7.65 3.76 11.88
C ASN A 14 6.22 3.20 11.76
N SER A 15 5.19 3.94 12.18
CA SER A 15 3.79 3.53 12.04
C SER A 15 3.16 3.95 10.71
N ARG A 16 3.96 4.47 9.76
CA ARG A 16 3.50 4.90 8.42
C ARG A 16 4.10 4.08 7.28
N GLY A 17 4.99 3.13 7.58
CA GLY A 17 5.63 2.28 6.56
C GLY A 17 4.62 1.48 5.74
N ALA A 18 3.65 0.86 6.40
CA ALA A 18 2.60 0.10 5.71
C ALA A 18 1.73 0.99 4.81
N ALA A 19 1.39 2.21 5.25
CA ALA A 19 0.64 3.20 4.47
C ALA A 19 1.42 3.74 3.26
N SER A 20 2.75 3.84 3.38
CA SER A 20 3.64 4.20 2.27
C SER A 20 3.60 3.13 1.17
N ILE A 21 3.71 1.85 1.55
CA ILE A 21 3.61 0.72 0.60
C ILE A 21 2.26 0.73 -0.12
N GLN A 22 1.18 0.85 0.65
CA GLN A 22 -0.20 1.01 0.17
C GLN A 22 -0.37 2.11 -0.87
N SER A 23 0.26 3.27 -0.63
CA SER A 23 0.23 4.43 -1.54
C SER A 23 0.99 4.13 -2.84
N ALA A 24 2.13 3.44 -2.76
CA ALA A 24 2.92 3.06 -3.93
C ALA A 24 2.21 2.07 -4.86
N ILE A 25 1.33 1.21 -4.33
CA ILE A 25 0.56 0.23 -5.10
C ILE A 25 -0.88 0.69 -5.43
N VAL A 26 -1.19 1.97 -5.16
CA VAL A 26 -2.45 2.66 -5.50
C VAL A 26 -3.69 1.96 -4.92
N LEU A 27 -3.62 1.57 -3.64
CA LEU A 27 -4.77 1.03 -2.90
C LEU A 27 -5.43 2.12 -2.04
N ASN A 28 -6.03 3.10 -2.73
CA ASN A 28 -6.79 4.14 -2.05
C ASN A 28 -7.96 3.54 -1.26
N GLY A 29 -8.20 4.05 -0.05
CA GLY A 29 -9.30 3.58 0.82
C GLY A 29 -8.96 2.43 1.76
N TRP A 30 -7.72 1.95 1.79
CA TRP A 30 -7.28 0.87 2.70
C TRP A 30 -6.42 1.38 3.88
N ASN A 31 -6.25 2.69 3.99
CA ASN A 31 -5.50 3.34 5.07
C ASN A 31 -6.46 4.08 5.99
N ALA A 32 -6.58 3.62 7.22
CA ALA A 32 -7.32 4.27 8.28
C ALA A 32 -6.46 5.30 9.03
N ASP A 33 -7.12 6.33 9.57
CA ASP A 33 -6.56 7.31 10.50
C ASP A 33 -7.02 7.07 11.95
N THR A 34 -8.09 6.29 12.15
CA THR A 34 -8.58 5.91 13.49
C THR A 34 -8.88 4.40 13.59
N PRO A 35 -8.91 3.83 14.80
CA PRO A 35 -9.31 2.43 15.01
C PRO A 35 -10.72 2.11 14.49
N GLU A 36 -11.67 3.04 14.61
CA GLU A 36 -13.04 2.87 14.13
C GLU A 36 -13.07 2.79 12.60
N GLN A 37 -12.34 3.67 11.93
CA GLN A 37 -12.20 3.64 10.48
C GLN A 37 -11.48 2.36 9.99
N TYR A 38 -10.52 1.86 10.77
CA TYR A 38 -9.86 0.59 10.46
C TYR A 38 -10.87 -0.57 10.41
N LEU A 39 -11.78 -0.62 11.39
CA LEU A 39 -12.85 -1.62 11.43
C LEU A 39 -13.82 -1.45 10.26
N GLU A 40 -14.29 -0.23 9.99
CA GLU A 40 -15.19 0.08 8.87
C GLU A 40 -14.62 -0.37 7.52
N ILE A 41 -13.34 -0.05 7.27
CA ILE A 41 -12.64 -0.47 6.05
C ILE A 41 -12.53 -2.00 6.01
N ALA A 42 -12.13 -2.63 7.12
CA ALA A 42 -11.96 -4.08 7.15
C ALA A 42 -13.28 -4.82 6.89
N GLU A 43 -14.38 -4.37 7.49
CA GLU A 43 -15.72 -4.91 7.27
C GLU A 43 -16.18 -4.71 5.82
N THR A 44 -16.04 -3.49 5.29
CA THR A 44 -16.41 -3.15 3.92
C THR A 44 -15.67 -4.03 2.91
N MET A 45 -14.35 -4.14 3.05
CA MET A 45 -13.53 -4.93 2.13
C MET A 45 -13.77 -6.43 2.28
N ALA A 46 -14.04 -6.91 3.50
CA ALA A 46 -14.38 -8.32 3.74
C ALA A 46 -15.77 -8.70 3.21
N GLY A 47 -16.68 -7.73 3.03
CA GLY A 47 -18.03 -7.93 2.52
C GLY A 47 -18.11 -8.26 1.03
N ASP A 48 -17.08 -7.94 0.23
CA ASP A 48 -17.05 -8.16 -1.21
C ASP A 48 -15.92 -9.13 -1.61
N ILE A 49 -16.23 -10.42 -1.55
CA ILE A 49 -15.29 -11.51 -1.85
C ILE A 49 -14.85 -11.48 -3.32
N ASP A 50 -15.74 -11.12 -4.24
CA ASP A 50 -15.44 -11.10 -5.68
C ASP A 50 -14.46 -9.97 -5.99
N ALA A 51 -14.66 -8.78 -5.43
CA ALA A 51 -13.70 -7.69 -5.53
C ALA A 51 -12.34 -8.05 -4.91
N LEU A 52 -12.32 -8.74 -3.77
CA LEU A 52 -11.09 -9.24 -3.15
C LEU A 52 -10.34 -10.24 -4.04
N ALA A 53 -11.06 -11.14 -4.72
CA ALA A 53 -10.45 -12.11 -5.62
C ALA A 53 -9.77 -11.43 -6.81
N VAL A 54 -10.46 -10.47 -7.45
CA VAL A 54 -9.90 -9.64 -8.52
C VAL A 54 -8.66 -8.89 -8.04
N LEU A 55 -8.75 -8.25 -6.86
CA LEU A 55 -7.66 -7.51 -6.28
C LEU A 55 -6.43 -8.40 -6.02
N ARG A 56 -6.61 -9.57 -5.41
CA ARG A 56 -5.53 -10.53 -5.15
C ARG A 56 -4.86 -11.02 -6.44
N GLY A 57 -5.63 -11.18 -7.51
CA GLY A 57 -5.13 -11.51 -8.84
C GLY A 57 -4.19 -10.44 -9.40
N ALA A 58 -4.59 -9.17 -9.28
CA ALA A 58 -3.84 -8.03 -9.82
C ALA A 58 -2.65 -7.58 -8.93
N LEU A 59 -2.71 -7.83 -7.62
CA LEU A 59 -1.80 -7.22 -6.65
C LEU A 59 -0.32 -7.53 -6.91
N ARG A 60 0.00 -8.74 -7.37
CA ARG A 60 1.40 -9.11 -7.65
C ARG A 60 2.01 -8.25 -8.74
N GLN A 61 1.25 -8.02 -9.82
CA GLN A 61 1.70 -7.19 -10.93
C GLN A 61 1.82 -5.72 -10.49
N ARG A 62 0.81 -5.19 -9.78
CA ARG A 62 0.86 -3.82 -9.24
C ARG A 62 2.07 -3.58 -8.35
N VAL A 63 2.43 -4.54 -7.50
CA VAL A 63 3.64 -4.46 -6.69
C VAL A 63 4.88 -4.43 -7.57
N ALA A 64 4.99 -5.34 -8.53
CA ALA A 64 6.14 -5.44 -9.42
C ALA A 64 6.38 -4.16 -10.26
N GLU A 65 5.31 -3.46 -10.63
CA GLU A 65 5.34 -2.21 -11.42
C GLU A 65 5.42 -0.94 -10.55
N SER A 66 5.29 -1.07 -9.23
CA SER A 66 5.36 0.06 -8.29
C SER A 66 6.79 0.42 -7.91
N SER A 67 7.01 1.61 -7.36
CA SER A 67 8.30 2.03 -6.81
C SER A 67 8.82 1.18 -5.64
N VAL A 68 7.96 0.34 -5.02
CA VAL A 68 8.34 -0.57 -3.93
C VAL A 68 8.84 -1.92 -4.47
N GLY A 69 8.38 -2.35 -5.64
CA GLY A 69 8.77 -3.63 -6.25
C GLY A 69 9.73 -3.49 -7.44
N ASP A 70 9.69 -2.37 -8.15
CA ASP A 70 10.58 -2.08 -9.27
C ASP A 70 11.88 -1.45 -8.78
N ARG A 71 12.96 -2.22 -8.92
CA ARG A 71 14.30 -1.80 -8.51
C ARG A 71 14.84 -0.64 -9.33
N GLN A 72 14.53 -0.56 -10.62
CA GLN A 72 15.03 0.52 -11.48
C GLN A 72 14.38 1.84 -11.11
N ILE A 73 13.06 1.84 -10.87
CA ILE A 73 12.34 3.02 -10.39
C ILE A 73 12.90 3.48 -9.04
N TYR A 74 13.07 2.55 -8.09
CA TYR A 74 13.58 2.87 -6.77
C TYR A 74 15.00 3.46 -6.81
N VAL A 75 15.93 2.79 -7.51
CA VAL A 75 17.33 3.24 -7.61
C VAL A 75 17.42 4.59 -8.31
N GLY A 76 16.67 4.81 -9.39
CA GLY A 76 16.64 6.11 -10.07
C GLY A 76 16.21 7.25 -9.15
N ALA A 77 15.19 7.03 -8.32
CA ALA A 77 14.74 8.02 -7.34
C ALA A 77 15.80 8.31 -6.26
N VAL A 78 16.48 7.28 -5.77
CA VAL A 78 17.58 7.42 -4.79
C VAL A 78 18.77 8.18 -5.39
N GLU A 79 19.19 7.82 -6.60
CA GLU A 79 20.29 8.49 -7.29
C GLU A 79 20.00 9.96 -7.56
N SER A 80 18.78 10.31 -7.96
CA SER A 80 18.37 11.72 -8.13
C SER A 80 18.49 12.46 -6.79
N ALA A 81 17.95 11.90 -5.72
CA ALA A 81 17.99 12.51 -4.40
C ALA A 81 19.43 12.73 -3.91
N TYR A 82 20.36 11.82 -4.20
CA TYR A 82 21.78 12.00 -3.86
C TYR A 82 22.49 13.06 -4.69
N ARG A 83 22.06 13.34 -5.92
CA ARG A 83 22.64 14.40 -6.77
C ARG A 83 22.13 15.79 -6.41
N ASP A 84 20.92 15.85 -5.86
CA ASP A 84 20.26 17.10 -5.44
C ASP A 84 20.67 17.56 -4.03
N MET A 85 21.43 16.74 -3.29
CA MET A 85 22.03 17.04 -1.98
C MET A 85 23.41 17.71 -2.12
#